data_AF-A0A351X7W2-F1
#
_entry.id   AF-A0A351X7W2-F1
#
_cell.length_a   1.000
_cell.length_b   1.000
_cell.length_c   1.000
_cell.angle_alpha   90.00
_cell.angle_beta   90.00
_cell.angle_gamma   90.00
#
_symmetry.space_group_name_H-M   'P 1'
#
loop_
_entity.id
_entity.type
_entity.pdbx_description
1 polymer ?
#
loop_
_entity_poly.entity_id
_entity_poly.type
_entity_poly.pdbx_seq_one_letter_code
_entity_poly.pdbx_strand_id
1 'polypeptide(L)' 'MEEQVQAIKMGKFITENDNSSWKSLYKMGGFAALLSLVFFPIQIAVYLINPPPDTVVGWFNLFNERPLIGLLDLDLL' A
#
# COMPACT_ATOMS: atom_id res chain seq x y z
N MET A 1 45.87 -34.19 11.70
CA MET A 1 45.61 -32.73 11.61
C MET A 1 44.48 -32.37 10.66
N GLU A 2 43.90 -33.32 9.90
CA GLU A 2 42.82 -33.04 8.94
C GLU A 2 41.40 -33.21 9.50
N GLU A 3 41.20 -33.94 10.60
CA GLU A 3 39.88 -34.12 11.23
C GLU A 3 39.33 -32.84 11.87
N GLN A 4 40.20 -31.99 12.43
CA GLN A 4 39.81 -30.72 13.06
C GLN A 4 39.34 -29.67 12.02
N VAL A 5 39.77 -29.81 10.76
CA VAL A 5 39.44 -28.86 9.67
C VAL A 5 38.02 -29.09 9.14
N GLN A 6 37.48 -30.31 9.25
CA GLN A 6 36.13 -30.64 8.80
C GLN A 6 35.04 -30.19 9.80
N ALA A 7 35.36 -30.11 11.10
CA ALA A 7 34.40 -29.69 12.13
C ALA A 7 33.98 -28.21 12.01
N ILE A 8 34.76 -27.38 11.33
CA ILE A 8 34.50 -25.93 11.17
C ILE A 8 33.55 -25.64 9.98
N LYS A 9 33.27 -26.63 9.12
CA LYS A 9 32.51 -26.40 7.87
C LYS A 9 30.99 -26.48 8.00
N MET A 10 30.46 -26.68 9.20
CA MET A 10 29.01 -26.76 9.44
C MET A 10 28.57 -25.75 10.49
N GLY A 11 29.00 -24.50 10.33
CA GLY A 11 28.21 -23.38 10.83
C GLY A 11 26.85 -23.45 10.14
N LYS A 12 25.88 -24.10 10.79
CA LYS A 12 24.48 -24.12 10.39
C LYS A 12 24.09 -22.68 10.11
N PHE A 13 23.92 -22.34 8.84
CA PHE A 13 23.23 -21.12 8.47
C PHE A 13 21.81 -21.30 8.99
N ILE A 14 21.56 -20.76 10.17
CA ILE A 14 20.21 -20.53 10.67
C ILE A 14 19.60 -19.52 9.72
N THR A 15 19.01 -20.03 8.64
CA THR A 15 17.93 -19.30 8.00
C THR A 15 16.84 -19.25 9.06
N GLU A 16 16.70 -18.10 9.73
CA GLU A 16 15.54 -17.74 10.53
C GLU A 16 14.31 -18.01 9.65
N ASN A 17 13.75 -19.21 9.78
CA ASN A 17 12.77 -19.71 8.86
C ASN A 17 11.41 -19.14 9.28
N ASP A 18 10.83 -18.37 8.37
CA ASP A 18 9.41 -18.06 8.30
C ASP A 18 8.82 -17.51 9.60
N ASN A 19 9.29 -16.33 10.01
CA ASN A 19 8.64 -15.58 11.08
C ASN A 19 7.24 -15.14 10.59
N SER A 20 6.28 -16.05 10.71
CA SER A 20 4.87 -15.96 10.30
C SER A 20 4.22 -14.63 10.71
N SER A 21 4.72 -14.01 11.78
CA SER A 21 4.32 -12.68 12.23
C SER A 21 4.38 -11.60 11.13
N TRP A 22 5.39 -11.64 10.25
CA TRP A 22 5.56 -10.65 9.18
C TRP A 22 4.79 -11.00 7.89
N LYS A 23 4.37 -12.26 7.74
CA LYS A 23 3.64 -12.72 6.55
C LYS A 23 2.33 -11.94 6.34
N SER A 24 1.62 -11.66 7.43
CA SER A 24 0.41 -10.83 7.39
C SER A 24 0.74 -9.41 6.93
N LEU A 25 1.83 -8.83 7.44
CA LEU A 25 2.25 -7.48 7.06
C LEU A 25 2.59 -7.38 5.57
N TYR A 26 3.36 -8.34 5.04
CA TYR A 26 3.66 -8.38 3.60
C TYR A 26 2.40 -8.57 2.76
N LYS A 27 1.43 -9.37 3.23
CA LYS A 27 0.15 -9.55 2.54
C LYS A 27 -0.67 -8.27 2.52
N MET A 28 -0.80 -7.57 3.66
CA MET A 28 -1.48 -6.27 3.72
C MET A 28 -0.76 -5.21 2.88
N GLY A 29 0.57 -5.14 2.93
CA GLY A 29 1.36 -4.21 2.13
C GLY A 29 1.19 -4.46 0.62
N GLY A 30 1.22 -5.73 0.20
CA GLY A 30 0.93 -6.11 -1.18
C GLY A 30 -0.50 -5.75 -1.61
N PHE A 31 -1.49 -5.97 -0.75
CA PHE A 31 -2.87 -5.57 -1.01
C PHE A 31 -3.01 -4.05 -1.13
N ALA A 32 -2.40 -3.28 -0.21
CA ALA A 32 -2.40 -1.82 -0.27
C ALA A 32 -1.74 -1.30 -1.56
N ALA A 33 -0.60 -1.86 -1.96
CA ALA A 33 0.07 -1.47 -3.20
C ALA A 33 -0.80 -1.73 -4.45
N LEU A 34 -1.49 -2.88 -4.50
CA LEU A 34 -2.43 -3.18 -5.57
C LEU A 34 -3.64 -2.25 -5.56
N LEU A 35 -4.17 -1.93 -4.36
CA LEU A 35 -5.28 -1.00 -4.20
C LEU A 35 -4.88 0.39 -4.71
N SER A 36 -3.71 0.89 -4.34
CA SER A 36 -3.18 2.16 -4.84
C SER A 36 -3.05 2.16 -6.36
N LEU A 37 -2.49 1.09 -6.94
CA LEU A 37 -2.34 0.97 -8.39
C LEU A 37 -3.68 1.08 -9.15
N VAL A 38 -4.76 0.54 -8.57
CA VAL A 38 -6.12 0.62 -9.14
C VAL A 38 -6.77 1.97 -8.87
N PHE A 39 -6.51 2.58 -7.72
CA PHE A 39 -7.10 3.86 -7.35
C PHE A 39 -6.52 5.05 -8.12
N PHE A 40 -5.23 5.07 -8.42
CA PHE A 40 -4.61 6.14 -9.21
C PHE A 40 -5.36 6.46 -10.52
N PRO A 41 -5.67 5.49 -11.41
CA PRO A 41 -6.41 5.78 -12.64
C PRO A 41 -7.86 6.21 -12.37
N ILE A 42 -8.48 5.73 -11.28
CA ILE A 42 -9.83 6.16 -10.87
C ILE A 42 -9.79 7.64 -10.45
N GLN A 43 -8.83 8.03 -9.61
CA GLN A 43 -8.64 9.43 -9.20
C GLN A 43 -8.39 10.34 -10.42
N ILE A 44 -7.56 9.92 -11.37
CA ILE A 44 -7.32 10.67 -12.63
C ILE A 44 -8.64 10.86 -13.40
N ALA A 45 -9.44 9.80 -13.55
CA ALA A 45 -10.71 9.87 -14.26
C ALA A 45 -11.70 10.81 -13.54
N VAL A 46 -11.79 10.73 -12.22
CA VAL A 46 -12.66 11.62 -11.42
C VAL A 46 -12.23 13.07 -11.58
N TYR A 47 -10.94 13.38 -11.44
CA TYR A 47 -10.39 14.73 -11.60
C TYR A 47 -10.68 15.32 -12.99
N LEU A 48 -10.61 14.50 -14.05
CA LEU A 48 -10.92 14.95 -15.41
C LEU A 48 -12.42 15.20 -15.65
N ILE A 49 -13.29 14.41 -15.02
CA ILE A 49 -14.75 14.51 -15.21
C ILE A 49 -15.36 15.59 -14.30
N ASN A 50 -14.91 15.68 -13.06
CA ASN A 50 -15.35 16.65 -12.05
C ASN A 50 -14.10 17.37 -11.53
N PRO A 51 -13.67 18.47 -12.17
CA PRO A 51 -12.54 19.23 -11.66
C PRO A 51 -12.86 19.75 -10.25
N PRO A 52 -11.87 19.75 -9.34
CA PRO A 52 -12.10 20.14 -7.96
C PRO A 52 -12.54 21.61 -7.87
N PRO A 53 -13.43 21.94 -6.92
CA PRO A 53 -13.87 23.32 -6.74
C PRO A 53 -12.74 24.25 -6.26
N ASP A 54 -12.69 25.46 -6.80
CA ASP A 54 -11.72 26.49 -6.39
C ASP A 54 -12.10 27.20 -5.07
N THR A 55 -13.25 26.86 -4.48
CA THR A 55 -13.79 27.56 -3.31
C THR A 55 -14.19 26.61 -2.21
N VAL A 56 -14.06 27.06 -0.96
CA VAL A 56 -14.47 26.31 0.23
C VAL A 56 -15.95 25.91 0.16
N VAL A 57 -16.82 26.83 -0.25
CA VAL A 57 -18.26 26.54 -0.39
C VAL A 57 -18.52 25.47 -1.46
N GLY A 58 -17.76 25.51 -2.57
CA GLY A 58 -17.83 24.50 -3.62
C GLY A 58 -17.51 23.10 -3.09
N TRP A 59 -16.51 22.96 -2.23
CA TRP A 59 -16.20 21.69 -1.56
C TRP A 59 -17.35 21.19 -0.67
N PHE A 60 -17.94 22.06 0.15
CA PHE A 60 -19.10 21.68 0.97
C PHE A 60 -20.29 21.20 0.12
N ASN A 61 -20.56 21.86 -1.01
CA ASN A 61 -21.61 21.45 -1.93
C ASN A 61 -21.29 20.08 -2.56
N LEU A 62 -20.05 19.87 -3.01
CA LEU A 62 -19.60 18.59 -3.58
C LEU A 62 -19.74 17.45 -2.56
N PHE A 63 -19.35 17.67 -1.31
CA PHE A 63 -19.51 16.67 -0.24
C PHE A 63 -20.97 16.37 0.09
N ASN A 64 -21.84 17.38 0.04
CA ASN A 64 -23.27 17.21 0.29
C ASN A 64 -23.98 16.46 -0.84
N GLU A 65 -23.62 16.73 -2.10
CA GLU A 65 -24.25 16.11 -3.27
C GLU A 65 -23.64 14.74 -3.61
N ARG A 66 -22.31 14.61 -3.50
CA ARG A 66 -21.52 13.47 -3.98
C ARG A 66 -20.40 13.14 -2.98
N PRO A 67 -20.72 12.62 -1.79
CA PRO A 67 -19.74 12.41 -0.73
C PRO A 67 -18.59 11.48 -1.13
N LEU A 68 -18.85 10.45 -1.95
CA LEU A 68 -17.80 9.55 -2.42
C LEU A 68 -16.81 10.22 -3.38
N ILE A 69 -17.29 11.12 -4.25
CA ILE A 69 -16.43 11.89 -5.16
C ILE A 69 -15.65 12.94 -4.37
N GLY A 70 -16.31 13.65 -3.46
CA GLY A 70 -15.63 14.60 -2.57
C GLY A 70 -14.52 13.94 -1.75
N LEU A 71 -14.76 12.73 -1.22
CA LEU A 71 -13.72 11.96 -0.53
C LEU A 71 -12.58 11.53 -1.46
N LEU A 72 -12.88 11.10 -2.68
CA LEU A 72 -11.87 10.73 -3.67
C LEU A 72 -11.01 11.92 -4.08
N ASP A 73 -11.60 13.11 -4.22
CA ASP A 73 -10.90 14.35 -4.56
C ASP A 73 -10.04 14.89 -3.40
N LEU A 74 -10.34 14.50 -2.16
CA LEU A 74 -9.49 14.76 -0.98
C LEU A 74 -8.41 13.68 -0.74
N ASP A 75 -8.16 12.85 -1.75
CA ASP A 75 -7.23 11.73 -1.73
C ASP A 75 -7.65 10.62 -0.76
N LEU A 76 -8.56 9.78 -1.24
CA LEU A 76 -8.95 8.55 -0.54
C LEU A 76 -7.87 7.47 -0.76
N LEU A 77 -6.63 7.69 -0.30
CA LEU A 77 -5.57 6.70 -0.06
C LEU A 77 -4.30 7.32 0.56
#